data_AF-A0A848CVB6-F1
#
_entry.id   AF-A0A848CVB6-F1
#
_cell.length_a   1.000
_cell.length_b   1.000
_cell.length_c   1.000
_cell.angle_alpha   90.00
_cell.angle_beta   90.00
_cell.angle_gamma   90.00
#
_symmetry.space_group_name_H-M   'P 1'
#
loop_
_entity.id
_entity.type
_entity.pdbx_description
1 polymer ?
#
loop_
_entity_poly.entity_id
_entity_poly.type
_entity_poly.pdbx_seq_one_letter_code
_entity_poly.pdbx_strand_id
1 'polypeptide(L)'
;MEALSGDGYAYGYRKLTVLLRRDHGLVINKKKVYRLCKELDILRPQRRKKATYPRKLARNRVITDSNQLFETDIKYGYIAGEDCFFFIQSCEPLSIDWTQ
;
A
#
# COMPACT_ATOMS: atom_id res chain seq x y z
N MET A 1 10.73 -27.98 -19.90
CA MET A 1 9.47 -27.37 -20.36
C MET A 1 8.22 -28.05 -19.77
N GLU A 2 8.35 -29.13 -18.97
CA GLU A 2 7.20 -29.77 -18.29
C GLU A 2 6.57 -28.92 -17.18
N ALA A 3 7.36 -28.25 -16.33
CA ALA A 3 6.83 -27.51 -15.18
C ALA A 3 5.94 -26.29 -15.53
N LEU A 4 6.02 -25.78 -16.76
CA LEU A 4 5.19 -24.66 -17.26
C LEU A 4 3.89 -25.15 -17.94
N SER A 5 3.83 -26.41 -18.37
CA SER A 5 2.72 -26.96 -19.16
C SER A 5 1.66 -27.65 -18.30
N GLY A 6 1.89 -27.81 -16.99
CA GLY A 6 0.93 -28.31 -16.00
C GLY A 6 0.49 -27.24 -14.98
N ASP A 7 0.43 -27.60 -13.70
CA ASP A 7 -0.02 -26.75 -12.58
C ASP A 7 0.80 -25.45 -12.37
N GLY A 8 1.97 -25.35 -13.01
CA GLY A 8 2.85 -24.19 -12.95
C GLY A 8 2.41 -22.99 -13.79
N TYR A 9 1.38 -23.11 -14.63
CA TYR A 9 0.87 -21.98 -15.42
C TYR A 9 0.43 -20.79 -14.54
N ALA A 10 -0.06 -21.06 -13.33
CA ALA A 10 -0.45 -20.04 -12.35
C ALA A 10 0.74 -19.44 -11.56
N TYR A 11 1.93 -20.01 -11.68
CA TYR A 11 3.09 -19.62 -10.89
C TYR A 11 3.86 -18.47 -11.54
N GLY A 12 3.85 -17.32 -10.87
CA GLY A 12 4.78 -16.24 -11.20
C GLY A 12 6.23 -16.65 -10.93
N TYR A 13 7.19 -15.86 -11.45
CA TYR A 13 8.63 -16.12 -11.37
C TYR A 13 9.15 -16.45 -9.95
N ARG A 14 8.50 -15.95 -8.88
CA ARG A 14 8.85 -16.24 -7.48
C ARG A 14 8.62 -17.71 -7.12
N LYS A 15 7.49 -18.28 -7.53
CA LYS A 15 7.17 -19.70 -7.28
C LYS A 15 8.00 -20.62 -8.18
N LEU A 16 8.23 -20.21 -9.43
CA LEU A 16 9.21 -20.85 -10.32
C LEU A 16 10.61 -20.91 -9.70
N THR A 17 11.06 -19.84 -9.03
CA THR A 17 12.36 -19.84 -8.33
C THR A 17 12.43 -20.89 -7.23
N VAL A 18 11.34 -21.12 -6.50
CA VAL A 18 11.28 -22.14 -5.44
C VAL A 18 11.30 -23.54 -6.05
N LEU A 19 10.52 -23.77 -7.11
CA LEU A 19 10.48 -25.03 -7.85
C LEU A 19 11.86 -25.40 -8.42
N LEU A 20 12.52 -24.44 -9.09
CA LEU A 20 13.87 -24.62 -9.64
C LEU A 20 14.92 -24.97 -8.57
N ARG A 21 14.76 -24.48 -7.34
CA ARG A 21 15.65 -24.82 -6.22
C ARG A 21 15.36 -26.18 -5.64
N ARG A 22 14.08 -26.56 -5.53
CA ARG A 22 13.65 -27.81 -4.90
C ARG A 22 13.85 -29.01 -5.82
N ASP A 23 13.36 -28.92 -7.05
CA ASP A 23 13.25 -30.09 -7.93
C ASP A 23 14.51 -30.26 -8.78
N HIS A 24 15.22 -29.16 -9.06
CA HIS A 24 16.42 -29.14 -9.88
C HIS A 24 17.69 -28.74 -9.12
N GLY A 25 17.61 -28.47 -7.80
CA GLY A 25 18.77 -28.12 -6.98
C GLY A 25 19.51 -26.84 -7.40
N LEU A 26 18.89 -25.98 -8.22
CA LEU A 26 19.59 -24.84 -8.83
C LEU A 26 19.83 -23.72 -7.82
N VAL A 27 21.09 -23.31 -7.65
CA VAL A 27 21.47 -22.10 -6.89
C VAL A 27 21.22 -20.87 -7.76
N ILE A 28 19.94 -20.50 -7.93
CA ILE A 28 19.50 -19.38 -8.75
C ILE A 28 18.79 -18.30 -7.94
N ASN A 29 19.04 -17.03 -8.25
CA ASN A 29 18.35 -15.89 -7.66
C ASN A 29 17.04 -15.59 -8.41
N LYS A 30 15.99 -15.16 -7.69
CA LYS A 30 14.70 -14.72 -8.25
C LYS A 30 14.83 -13.67 -9.35
N LYS A 31 15.86 -12.81 -9.28
CA LYS A 31 16.13 -11.80 -10.32
C LYS A 31 16.55 -12.44 -11.65
N LYS A 32 17.35 -13.52 -11.61
CA LYS A 32 17.80 -14.23 -12.82
C LYS A 32 16.64 -14.99 -13.45
N VAL A 33 15.81 -15.64 -12.63
CA VAL A 33 14.56 -16.29 -13.09
C VAL A 33 13.63 -15.28 -13.75
N TYR A 34 13.47 -14.08 -13.17
CA TYR A 34 12.67 -13.01 -13.78
C TYR A 34 13.19 -12.60 -15.17
N ARG A 35 14.50 -12.43 -15.34
CA ARG A 35 15.11 -12.07 -16.63
C ARG A 35 14.85 -13.14 -17.69
N LEU A 36 15.04 -14.41 -17.35
CA LEU A 36 14.72 -15.54 -18.23
C LEU A 36 13.24 -15.57 -18.60
N CYS A 37 12.34 -15.36 -17.62
CA CYS A 37 10.91 -15.29 -17.89
C CYS A 37 10.54 -14.12 -18.81
N LYS A 38 11.30 -13.01 -18.75
CA LYS A 38 11.11 -11.84 -19.61
C LYS A 38 11.60 -12.10 -21.04
N GLU A 39 12.75 -12.75 -21.19
CA GLU A 39 13.31 -13.13 -22.50
C GLU A 39 12.43 -14.16 -23.21
N LEU A 40 11.81 -15.08 -22.46
CA LEU A 40 10.88 -16.08 -22.97
C LEU A 40 9.43 -15.57 -23.16
N ASP A 41 9.17 -14.29 -22.87
CA ASP A 41 7.84 -13.66 -22.90
C ASP A 41 6.73 -14.42 -22.15
N ILE A 42 7.08 -15.09 -21.05
CA ILE A 42 6.15 -15.83 -20.19
C ILE A 42 5.67 -15.02 -18.97
N LEU A 43 6.08 -13.75 -18.86
CA LEU A 43 5.66 -12.88 -17.77
C LEU A 43 4.21 -12.43 -17.94
N ARG A 44 3.41 -12.61 -16.90
CA ARG A 44 2.04 -12.07 -16.87
C ARG A 44 2.05 -10.55 -16.87
N PRO A 45 1.02 -9.91 -17.46
CA PRO A 45 0.89 -8.46 -17.43
C PRO A 45 0.89 -7.94 -15.99
N GLN A 46 1.55 -6.80 -15.79
CA GLN A 46 1.59 -6.15 -14.50
C GLN A 46 0.17 -5.84 -14.02
N ARG A 47 -0.17 -6.25 -12.80
CA ARG A 47 -1.48 -5.97 -12.20
C ARG A 47 -1.73 -4.46 -12.22
N ARG A 48 -2.77 -4.03 -12.95
CA ARG A 48 -3.24 -2.65 -12.92
C ARG A 48 -3.88 -2.37 -11.57
N LYS A 49 -3.34 -1.39 -10.82
CA LYS A 49 -4.00 -0.89 -9.62
C LYS A 49 -5.24 -0.10 -10.07
N LYS A 50 -6.41 -0.44 -9.53
CA LYS A 50 -7.60 0.39 -9.73
C LYS A 50 -7.38 1.68 -8.95
N ALA A 51 -7.45 2.82 -9.63
CA ALA A 51 -7.48 4.11 -8.95
C ALA A 51 -8.80 4.19 -8.18
N THR A 52 -8.73 4.31 -6.86
CA THR A 52 -9.90 4.60 -6.03
C THR A 52 -10.14 6.10 -6.07
N TYR A 53 -11.22 6.54 -6.69
CA TYR A 53 -11.64 7.93 -6.58
C TYR A 53 -12.26 8.17 -5.19
N PRO A 54 -11.88 9.25 -4.46
CA PRO A 54 -12.48 9.55 -3.16
C PRO A 54 -13.96 9.89 -3.32
N ARG A 55 -14.86 9.11 -2.71
CA ARG A 55 -16.31 9.30 -2.84
C ARG A 55 -16.84 10.56 -2.15
N LYS A 56 -16.06 11.17 -1.27
CA LYS A 56 -16.40 12.40 -0.54
C LYS A 56 -15.23 13.36 -0.64
N LEU A 57 -15.43 14.43 -1.40
CA LEU A 57 -14.51 15.56 -1.42
C LEU A 57 -14.81 16.46 -0.22
N ALA A 58 -13.78 17.10 0.33
CA ALA A 58 -13.96 18.18 1.27
C ALA A 58 -14.80 19.28 0.61
N ARG A 59 -15.82 19.78 1.31
CA ARG A 59 -16.66 20.89 0.85
C ARG A 59 -16.33 22.11 1.69
N ASN A 60 -15.92 23.19 1.03
CA ASN A 60 -15.76 24.47 1.69
C ASN A 60 -17.13 24.94 2.22
N ARG A 61 -17.15 25.42 3.45
CA ARG A 61 -18.34 25.96 4.12
C ARG A 61 -18.06 27.40 4.50
N VAL A 62 -19.06 28.26 4.36
CA VAL A 62 -19.00 29.61 4.92
C VAL A 62 -19.38 29.51 6.39
N ILE A 63 -18.50 29.99 7.27
CA ILE A 63 -18.70 30.02 8.72
C ILE A 63 -19.17 31.44 9.06
N THR A 64 -20.35 31.56 9.65
CA THR A 64 -20.98 32.86 9.97
C THR A 64 -20.96 33.19 11.45
N ASP A 65 -20.70 32.22 12.32
CA ASP A 65 -20.66 32.39 13.77
C ASP A 65 -19.70 31.38 14.42
N SER A 66 -19.31 31.64 15.66
CA SER A 66 -18.52 30.72 16.47
C SER A 66 -19.25 29.39 16.69
N ASN A 67 -18.50 28.30 16.90
CA ASN A 67 -18.99 26.94 17.15
C ASN A 67 -19.80 26.28 16.01
N GLN A 68 -19.73 26.79 14.77
CA GLN A 68 -20.38 26.17 13.61
C GLN A 68 -19.55 25.08 12.95
N LEU A 69 -18.22 25.13 13.09
CA LEU A 69 -17.31 24.12 12.59
C LEU A 69 -16.17 23.93 13.59
N PHE A 70 -15.89 22.68 13.90
CA PHE A 70 -14.77 22.28 14.74
C PHE A 70 -13.81 21.48 13.88
N GLU A 71 -12.53 21.83 13.94
CA GLU A 71 -11.46 21.01 13.39
C GLU A 71 -10.88 20.16 14.50
N THR A 72 -10.72 18.87 14.22
CA THR A 72 -10.13 17.93 15.16
C THR A 72 -9.01 17.16 14.50
N ASP A 73 -7.86 17.09 15.17
CA ASP A 73 -6.73 16.28 14.75
C ASP A 73 -6.41 15.24 15.84
N ILE A 74 -6.01 14.04 15.42
CA ILE A 74 -5.61 12.97 16.33
C ILE A 74 -4.13 12.70 16.09
N LYS A 75 -3.32 12.95 17.11
CA LYS A 75 -1.90 12.63 17.12
C LYS A 75 -1.68 11.31 17.82
N TYR A 76 -0.81 10.49 17.23
CA TYR A 76 -0.39 9.20 17.78
C TYR A 76 1.06 9.29 18.23
N GLY A 77 1.32 8.80 19.44
CA GLY A 77 2.65 8.73 20.00
C GLY A 77 2.93 7.38 20.64
N TYR A 78 4.21 7.05 20.75
CA TYR A 78 4.71 5.88 21.45
C TYR A 78 5.65 6.32 22.58
N ILE A 79 5.47 5.74 23.76
CA ILE A 79 6.33 6.00 24.92
C ILE A 79 7.34 4.86 25.03
N ALA A 80 8.56 5.13 24.58
CA ALA A 80 9.67 4.20 24.74
C ALA A 80 10.01 4.04 26.23
N GLY A 81 9.99 2.81 26.73
CA GLY A 81 10.19 2.46 28.15
C GLY A 81 8.95 1.84 28.80
N GLU A 82 7.76 2.31 28.42
CA GLU A 82 6.48 1.80 28.95
C GLU A 82 5.78 0.82 27.98
N ASP A 83 6.34 0.66 26.77
CA ASP A 83 5.77 -0.11 25.65
C ASP A 83 4.28 0.18 25.37
N CYS A 84 3.88 1.44 25.59
CA CYS A 84 2.51 1.90 25.50
C CYS A 84 2.33 2.92 24.37
N PHE A 85 1.17 2.86 23.73
CA PHE A 85 0.73 3.81 22.73
C PHE A 85 -0.30 4.77 23.32
N PHE A 86 -0.28 6.02 22.90
CA PHE A 86 -1.29 7.00 23.28
C PHE A 86 -1.80 7.80 22.08
N PHE A 87 -3.00 8.33 22.26
CA PHE A 87 -3.66 9.20 21.29
C PHE A 87 -4.01 10.51 21.99
N ILE A 88 -3.65 11.64 21.36
CA ILE A 88 -4.09 12.97 21.80
C ILE A 88 -5.03 13.51 20.72
N GLN A 89 -6.24 13.88 21.15
CA GLN A 89 -7.17 14.61 20.31
C GLN A 89 -7.07 16.11 20.64
N SER A 90 -6.74 16.92 19.65
CA SER A 90 -6.94 18.37 19.70
C SER A 90 -8.26 18.71 19.01
N CYS A 91 -9.03 19.64 19.58
CA CYS A 91 -10.28 20.14 19.01
C CYS A 91 -10.26 21.66 19.08
N GLU A 92 -10.31 22.31 17.92
CA GLU A 92 -10.29 23.76 17.81
C GLU A 92 -11.57 24.25 17.12
N PRO A 93 -12.32 25.19 17.72
CA PRO A 93 -13.42 25.85 17.03
C PRO A 93 -12.81 26.78 15.97
N LEU A 94 -13.31 26.69 14.73
CA LEU A 94 -12.98 27.70 13.73
C LEU A 94 -13.70 29.00 14.11
N SER A 95 -12.94 29.96 14.63
CA SER A 95 -13.39 31.34 14.77
C SER A 95 -13.24 32.09 13.45
N ILE A 96 -14.08 33.11 13.25
CA ILE A 96 -13.91 34.07 12.16
C ILE A 96 -12.78 35.01 12.58
N ASP A 97 -11.54 34.54 12.45
CA ASP A 97 -10.39 35.41 12.57
C ASP A 97 -10.14 36.02 11.20
N TRP A 98 -10.66 37.25 11.05
CA TRP A 98 -10.37 38.11 9.92
C TRP A 98 -8.85 38.31 9.85
N THR A 99 -8.26 37.96 8.72
CA THR A 99 -7.12 38.73 8.20
C THR A 99 -7.47 40.22 8.28
N GLN A 100 -6.86 40.93 9.22
CA GLN A 100 -6.47 42.32 9.06
C GLN A 100 -4.95 42.39 8.94
#